data_AF-A0A1B8QSQ7-F1
#
_entry.id   AF-A0A1B8QSQ7-F1
#
_cell.length_a   1.000
_cell.length_b   1.000
_cell.length_c   1.000
_cell.angle_alpha   90.00
_cell.angle_beta   90.00
_cell.angle_gamma   90.00
#
_symmetry.space_group_name_H-M   'P 1'
#
loop_
_entity.id
_entity.type
_entity.pdbx_description
1 polymer ?
#
loop_
_entity_poly.entity_id
_entity_poly.type
_entity_poly.pdbx_seq_one_letter_code
_entity_poly.pdbx_strand_id
1 'polypeptide(L)'
;MNVVSKNEAETKVKKAVKALNIRAKIKVTQHRFKVYVLITTTNAKLYEVEALKKVTSEMTSEIDDIYVTHNNTQTNEYAEILNDLAVKFFCKKYRNNHQTDEELAEIAKLHIQKIINGTHRLSSEFWATI
;
A
#
# COMPACT_ATOMS: atom_id res chain seq x y z
N MET A 1 -1.50 -14.82 -31.87
CA MET A 1 -1.35 -14.23 -30.53
C MET A 1 -2.55 -14.67 -29.70
N ASN A 2 -2.32 -15.40 -28.60
CA ASN A 2 -3.39 -15.75 -27.65
C ASN A 2 -3.62 -14.53 -26.76
N VAL A 3 -4.60 -13.70 -27.13
CA VAL A 3 -5.01 -12.53 -26.34
C VAL A 3 -5.66 -13.03 -25.06
N VAL A 4 -5.14 -12.63 -23.91
CA VAL A 4 -5.74 -13.02 -22.63
C VAL A 4 -7.12 -12.39 -22.49
N SER A 5 -8.11 -13.22 -22.17
CA SER A 5 -9.47 -12.75 -21.96
C SER A 5 -9.59 -11.98 -20.64
N LYS A 6 -10.54 -11.02 -20.59
CA LYS A 6 -10.91 -10.32 -19.34
C LYS A 6 -11.12 -11.28 -18.16
N ASN A 7 -11.85 -12.38 -18.38
CA ASN A 7 -12.22 -13.32 -17.32
C ASN A 7 -11.01 -14.10 -16.79
N GLU A 8 -10.08 -14.45 -17.67
CA GLU A 8 -8.86 -15.13 -17.29
C GLU A 8 -7.94 -14.21 -16.47
N ALA A 9 -7.75 -12.97 -16.92
CA ALA A 9 -6.99 -11.95 -16.18
C ALA A 9 -7.60 -11.69 -14.80
N GLU A 10 -8.92 -11.53 -14.73
CA GLU A 10 -9.64 -11.32 -13.47
C GLU A 10 -9.46 -12.49 -12.51
N THR A 11 -9.52 -13.72 -13.00
CA THR A 11 -9.36 -14.93 -12.19
C THR A 11 -7.94 -15.06 -11.64
N LYS A 12 -6.92 -14.83 -12.48
CA LYS A 12 -5.52 -14.85 -12.06
C LYS A 12 -5.23 -13.81 -10.98
N VAL A 13 -5.63 -12.55 -11.20
CA VAL A 13 -5.42 -11.47 -10.23
C VAL A 13 -6.16 -11.74 -8.93
N LYS A 14 -7.42 -12.18 -8.98
CA LYS A 14 -8.19 -12.54 -7.77
C LYS A 14 -7.50 -13.65 -6.98
N LYS A 15 -6.96 -14.67 -7.66
CA LYS A 15 -6.25 -15.77 -7.00
C LYS A 15 -4.98 -15.28 -6.29
N ALA A 16 -4.18 -14.43 -6.95
CA ALA A 16 -2.98 -13.87 -6.35
C ALA A 16 -3.28 -12.96 -5.15
N VAL A 17 -4.24 -12.04 -5.28
CA VAL A 17 -4.65 -11.15 -4.19
C VAL A 17 -5.22 -11.95 -3.00
N LYS A 18 -6.02 -13.00 -3.28
CA LYS A 18 -6.56 -13.88 -2.24
C LYS A 18 -5.46 -14.67 -1.50
N ALA A 19 -4.41 -15.10 -2.21
CA ALA A 19 -3.27 -15.79 -1.60
C ALA A 19 -2.50 -14.90 -0.62
N LEU A 20 -2.51 -13.57 -0.83
CA LEU A 20 -1.92 -12.60 0.09
C LEU A 20 -2.81 -12.31 1.32
N ASN A 21 -4.05 -12.81 1.36
CA ASN A 21 -5.05 -12.52 2.39
C ASN A 21 -5.35 -11.02 2.55
N ILE A 22 -5.26 -10.25 1.46
CA ILE A 22 -5.49 -8.79 1.47
C ILE A 22 -6.89 -8.49 0.92
N ARG A 23 -7.63 -7.61 1.61
CA ARG A 23 -8.93 -7.12 1.14
C ARG A 23 -8.73 -6.03 0.09
N ALA A 24 -9.01 -6.35 -1.17
CA ALA A 24 -8.95 -5.39 -2.28
C ALA A 24 -10.18 -5.48 -3.19
N LYS A 25 -10.57 -4.34 -3.76
CA LYS A 25 -11.53 -4.24 -4.85
C LYS A 25 -10.79 -4.34 -6.18
N ILE A 26 -11.18 -5.28 -7.02
CA ILE A 26 -10.54 -5.51 -8.33
C ILE A 26 -11.51 -5.07 -9.42
N LYS A 27 -11.06 -4.21 -10.33
CA LYS A 27 -11.80 -3.78 -11.51
C LYS A 27 -11.00 -4.17 -12.74
N VAL A 28 -11.63 -4.87 -13.67
CA VAL A 28 -11.00 -5.29 -14.93
C VAL A 28 -11.73 -4.67 -16.11
N THR A 29 -10.98 -4.05 -17.00
CA THR A 29 -11.45 -3.50 -18.27
C THR A 29 -10.63 -4.09 -19.41
N GLN A 30 -11.26 -4.29 -20.57
CA GLN A 30 -10.58 -4.81 -21.77
C GLN A 30 -10.82 -3.83 -22.91
N HIS A 31 -9.75 -3.45 -23.60
CA HIS A 31 -9.77 -2.59 -24.77
C HIS A 31 -8.97 -3.22 -25.90
N ARG A 32 -9.66 -3.55 -27.01
CA ARG A 32 -9.08 -4.30 -28.15
C ARG A 32 -8.38 -5.57 -27.66
N PHE A 33 -7.05 -5.56 -27.68
CA PHE A 33 -6.18 -6.67 -27.33
C PHE A 33 -5.51 -6.51 -25.97
N LYS A 34 -5.81 -5.44 -25.22
CA LYS A 34 -5.22 -5.16 -23.90
C LYS A 34 -6.26 -5.30 -22.79
N VAL A 35 -5.85 -5.89 -21.67
CA VAL A 35 -6.62 -5.97 -20.43
C VAL A 35 -5.96 -5.11 -19.38
N TYR A 36 -6.75 -4.25 -18.74
CA TYR A 36 -6.30 -3.39 -17.65
C TYR A 36 -6.97 -3.85 -16.37
N VAL A 37 -6.16 -4.04 -15.33
CA VAL A 37 -6.62 -4.45 -14.02
C VAL A 37 -6.24 -3.37 -13.01
N LEU A 38 -7.23 -2.85 -12.31
CA LEU A 38 -7.06 -1.94 -11.19
C LEU A 38 -7.36 -2.67 -9.89
N ILE A 39 -6.35 -2.80 -9.04
CA ILE A 39 -6.47 -3.31 -7.68
C ILE A 39 -6.53 -2.11 -6.75
N THR A 40 -7.65 -1.93 -6.05
CA THR A 40 -7.85 -0.87 -5.08
C THR A 40 -7.92 -1.44 -3.68
N THR A 41 -7.02 -1.01 -2.81
CA THR A 41 -7.10 -1.28 -1.36
C THR A 41 -7.58 -0.05 -0.61
N THR A 42 -8.15 -0.27 0.57
CA THR A 42 -8.51 0.80 1.50
C THR A 42 -7.83 0.51 2.83
N ASN A 43 -7.05 1.46 3.33
CA ASN A 43 -6.32 1.35 4.59
C ASN A 43 -5.39 0.13 4.66
N ALA A 44 -4.86 -0.33 3.51
CA ALA A 44 -3.90 -1.43 3.53
C ALA A 44 -2.61 -1.01 4.22
N LYS A 45 -2.06 -1.93 5.01
CA LYS A 45 -0.77 -1.78 5.69
C LYS A 45 0.36 -1.74 4.66
N LEU A 46 1.51 -1.18 5.03
CA LEU A 46 2.62 -1.01 4.09
C LEU A 46 3.10 -2.35 3.50
N TYR A 47 3.21 -3.40 4.30
CA TYR A 47 3.62 -4.72 3.81
C TYR A 47 2.60 -5.30 2.80
N GLU A 48 1.32 -4.99 2.97
CA GLU A 48 0.26 -5.40 2.04
C GLU A 48 0.39 -4.65 0.71
N VAL A 49 0.68 -3.36 0.77
CA VAL A 49 0.97 -2.53 -0.40
C VAL A 49 2.21 -3.03 -1.15
N GLU A 50 3.29 -3.38 -0.44
CA GLU A 50 4.50 -3.91 -1.06
C GLU A 50 4.27 -5.30 -1.70
N ALA A 51 3.54 -6.19 -1.02
CA ALA A 51 3.15 -7.48 -1.57
C ALA A 51 2.29 -7.34 -2.83
N LEU A 52 1.35 -6.39 -2.84
CA LEU A 52 0.53 -6.10 -4.02
C LEU A 52 1.35 -5.51 -5.16
N LYS A 53 2.32 -4.62 -4.90
CA LYS A 53 3.24 -4.11 -5.94
C LYS A 53 4.02 -5.23 -6.61
N LYS A 54 4.45 -6.24 -5.84
CA LYS A 54 5.12 -7.43 -6.39
C LYS A 54 4.21 -8.20 -7.35
N VAL A 55 2.97 -8.50 -6.95
CA VAL A 55 1.97 -9.14 -7.82
C VAL A 55 1.70 -8.31 -9.08
N THR A 56 1.64 -6.99 -8.93
CA THR A 56 1.40 -6.06 -10.05
C THR A 56 2.53 -6.15 -11.09
N SER A 57 3.78 -6.20 -10.62
CA SER A 57 4.97 -6.32 -11.47
C SER A 57 5.03 -7.69 -12.17
N GLU A 58 4.85 -8.78 -11.42
CA GLU A 58 4.90 -10.15 -11.94
C GLU A 58 3.87 -10.34 -13.06
N MET A 59 2.61 -9.94 -12.82
CA MET A 59 1.54 -10.13 -13.81
C MET A 59 1.67 -9.26 -15.06
N THR A 60 2.27 -8.08 -14.94
CA THR A 60 2.56 -7.23 -16.11
C THR A 60 3.74 -7.77 -16.93
N SER A 61 4.68 -8.48 -16.29
CA SER A 61 5.85 -9.06 -16.96
C SER A 61 5.58 -10.43 -17.60
N GLU A 62 4.66 -11.23 -17.04
CA GLU A 62 4.36 -12.56 -17.54
C GLU A 62 3.37 -12.57 -18.72
N ILE A 63 2.63 -11.49 -18.92
CA ILE A 63 1.52 -11.43 -19.87
C ILE A 63 1.53 -10.08 -20.61
N ASP A 64 2.04 -10.07 -21.84
CA ASP A 64 2.22 -8.86 -22.68
C ASP A 64 0.94 -8.02 -22.87
N ASP A 65 -0.23 -8.66 -22.76
CA ASP A 65 -1.54 -8.05 -22.97
C ASP A 65 -2.23 -7.60 -21.66
N ILE A 66 -1.62 -7.79 -20.49
CA ILE A 66 -2.20 -7.37 -19.20
C ILE A 66 -1.38 -6.23 -18.59
N TYR A 67 -2.08 -5.18 -18.19
CA TYR A 67 -1.55 -4.07 -17.41
C TYR A 67 -2.23 -4.07 -16.05
N VAL A 68 -1.48 -4.36 -15.00
CA VAL A 68 -2.00 -4.29 -13.62
C VAL A 68 -1.54 -2.97 -13.00
N THR A 69 -2.45 -2.32 -12.29
CA THR A 69 -2.18 -1.11 -11.51
C THR A 69 -2.72 -1.28 -10.10
N HIS A 70 -1.97 -0.78 -9.13
CA HIS A 70 -2.37 -0.78 -7.72
C HIS A 70 -2.64 0.65 -7.26
N ASN A 71 -3.76 0.83 -6.58
CA ASN A 71 -4.11 2.06 -5.89
C ASN A 71 -4.42 1.73 -4.42
N ASN A 72 -3.87 2.50 -3.50
CA ASN A 72 -4.21 2.42 -2.09
C ASN A 72 -4.89 3.71 -1.66
N THR A 73 -6.14 3.59 -1.26
CA THR A 73 -6.88 4.69 -0.64
C THR A 73 -6.68 4.65 0.87
N GLN A 74 -6.37 5.80 1.48
CA GLN A 74 -6.31 5.92 2.94
C GLN A 74 -7.47 6.81 3.39
N THR A 75 -8.20 6.37 4.42
CA THR A 75 -9.21 7.18 5.09
C THR A 75 -8.53 8.08 6.13
N ASN A 76 -9.15 9.22 6.43
CA ASN A 76 -8.65 10.15 7.46
C ASN A 76 -8.50 9.46 8.83
N GLU A 77 -9.43 8.58 9.18
CA GLU A 77 -9.39 7.79 10.42
C GLU A 77 -8.15 6.89 10.51
N TYR A 78 -7.73 6.28 9.41
CA TYR A 78 -6.51 5.48 9.38
C TYR A 78 -5.25 6.35 9.43
N ALA A 79 -5.30 7.54 8.83
CA ALA A 79 -4.24 8.53 8.96
C ALA A 79 -4.10 9.02 10.41
N GLU A 80 -5.19 9.18 11.15
CA GLU A 80 -5.18 9.55 12.57
C GLU A 80 -4.60 8.44 13.46
N ILE A 81 -4.97 7.17 13.22
CA ILE A 81 -4.39 6.02 13.94
C ILE A 81 -2.89 5.91 13.68
N LEU A 82 -2.47 6.05 12.41
CA LEU A 82 -1.05 6.07 12.06
C LEU A 82 -0.32 7.25 12.70
N ASN A 83 -0.97 8.42 12.76
CA ASN A 83 -0.42 9.59 13.43
C ASN A 83 -0.17 9.32 14.93
N ASP A 84 -1.15 8.79 15.66
CA ASP A 84 -1.02 8.50 17.09
C ASP A 84 0.07 7.45 17.37
N LEU A 85 0.12 6.37 16.59
CA LEU A 85 1.12 5.32 16.75
C LEU A 85 2.53 5.79 16.42
N ALA A 86 2.72 6.59 15.38
CA ALA A 86 4.04 7.12 15.06
C ALA A 86 4.47 8.26 15.97
N VAL A 87 3.56 9.12 16.47
CA VAL A 87 3.89 10.05 17.56
C VAL A 87 4.44 9.27 18.76
N LYS A 88 3.75 8.21 19.21
CA LYS A 88 4.23 7.36 20.32
C LYS A 88 5.59 6.72 20.05
N PHE A 89 5.80 6.19 18.84
CA PHE A 89 7.09 5.60 18.45
C PHE A 89 8.22 6.62 18.43
N PHE A 90 8.01 7.79 17.81
CA PHE A 90 9.01 8.85 17.72
C PHE A 90 9.33 9.42 19.09
N CYS A 91 8.31 9.70 19.93
CA CYS A 91 8.52 10.16 21.30
C CYS A 91 9.26 9.12 22.14
N LYS A 92 9.09 7.82 21.91
CA LYS A 92 9.84 6.76 22.61
C LYS A 92 11.27 6.63 22.11
N LYS A 93 11.50 6.73 20.80
CA LYS A 93 12.80 6.45 20.16
C LYS A 93 13.76 7.64 20.18
N TYR A 94 13.22 8.86 20.05
CA TYR A 94 14.01 10.09 19.94
C TYR A 94 13.88 11.00 21.17
N ARG A 95 13.27 10.51 22.25
CA ARG A 95 13.27 11.23 23.53
C ARG A 95 14.70 11.59 23.91
N ASN A 96 15.00 12.88 23.89
CA ASN A 96 16.21 13.44 24.45
C ASN A 96 15.78 14.48 25.49
N ASN A 97 16.67 14.85 26.42
CA ASN A 97 16.37 15.79 27.50
C ASN A 97 16.13 17.24 27.03
N HIS A 98 16.12 17.48 25.71
CA HIS A 98 16.10 18.81 25.10
C HIS A 98 14.84 19.11 24.29
N GLN A 99 13.93 18.14 24.10
CA GLN A 99 12.70 18.31 23.33
C GLN A 99 11.48 17.96 24.18
N THR A 100 10.43 18.76 24.07
CA THR A 100 9.15 18.45 24.72
C THR A 100 8.39 17.36 23.94
N ASP A 101 7.47 16.67 24.63
CA ASP A 101 6.63 15.65 24.00
C ASP A 101 5.77 16.27 22.86
N GLU A 102 5.45 17.56 22.93
CA GLU A 102 4.71 18.31 21.91
C GLU A 102 5.56 18.59 20.66
N GLU A 103 6.83 18.98 20.82
CA GLU A 103 7.76 19.20 19.71
C GLU A 103 8.04 17.90 18.95
N LEU A 104 8.21 16.79 19.68
CA LEU A 104 8.39 15.46 19.10
C LEU A 104 7.12 15.00 18.35
N ALA A 105 5.93 15.32 18.86
CA ALA A 105 4.67 15.01 18.19
C ALA A 105 4.51 15.74 16.86
N GLU A 106 4.87 17.02 16.78
CA GLU A 106 4.81 17.78 15.52
C GLU A 106 5.81 17.28 14.47
N ILE A 107 7.04 16.93 14.88
CA ILE A 107 8.04 16.32 13.98
C ILE A 107 7.56 14.95 13.46
N ALA A 108 6.93 14.16 14.34
CA ALA A 108 6.38 12.87 13.98
C ALA A 108 5.24 13.01 12.94
N LYS A 109 4.28 13.92 13.16
CA LYS A 109 3.19 14.20 12.20
C LYS A 109 3.73 14.54 10.80
N LEU A 110 4.75 15.41 10.72
CA LEU A 110 5.37 15.79 9.44
C LEU A 110 6.03 14.59 8.73
N HIS A 111 6.67 13.70 9.48
CA HIS A 111 7.23 12.47 8.91
C HIS A 111 6.12 11.55 8.41
N ILE A 112 5.07 11.33 9.21
CA ILE A 112 3.94 10.45 8.89
C ILE A 112 3.22 10.93 7.64
N GLN A 113 3.03 12.25 7.49
CA GLN A 113 2.45 12.83 6.27
C GLN A 113 3.29 12.47 5.03
N LYS A 114 4.62 12.51 5.11
CA LYS A 114 5.51 12.09 4.01
C LYS A 114 5.39 10.60 3.72
N ILE A 115 5.14 9.77 4.72
CA ILE A 115 4.94 8.32 4.55
C ILE A 115 3.58 8.02 3.91
N ILE A 116 2.53 8.71 4.35
CA ILE A 116 1.18 8.67 3.75
C ILE A 116 1.25 9.06 2.28
N ASN A 117 1.99 10.13 1.98
CA ASN A 117 2.22 10.62 0.62
C ASN A 117 3.20 9.74 -0.19
N GLY A 118 3.74 8.67 0.39
CA GLY A 118 4.64 7.73 -0.27
C GLY A 118 6.04 8.27 -0.57
N THR A 119 6.44 9.41 0.00
CA THR A 119 7.75 10.03 -0.21
C THR A 119 8.79 9.55 0.80
N HIS A 120 8.37 8.98 1.93
CA HIS A 120 9.25 8.40 2.96
C HIS A 120 8.80 6.98 3.35
N ARG A 121 9.72 6.19 3.91
CA ARG A 121 9.43 4.88 4.52
C ARG A 121 9.74 4.94 6.01
N LEU A 122 8.92 4.28 6.83
CA LEU A 122 9.26 4.01 8.23
C LEU A 122 10.19 2.80 8.31
N SER A 123 11.10 2.82 9.29
CA SER A 123 11.95 1.66 9.58
C SER A 123 11.09 0.45 9.91
N SER A 124 11.58 -0.74 9.58
CA SER A 124 10.96 -2.03 9.97
C SER A 124 10.61 -2.10 11.46
N GLU A 125 11.40 -1.47 12.32
CA GLU A 125 11.15 -1.33 13.76
C GLU A 125 9.82 -0.64 14.11
N PHE A 126 9.38 0.35 13.32
CA PHE A 126 8.11 1.02 13.55
C PHE A 126 6.94 0.05 13.32
N TRP A 127 7.00 -0.69 12.21
CA TRP A 127 5.99 -1.68 11.87
C TRP A 127 5.95 -2.85 12.85
N ALA A 128 7.07 -3.17 13.50
CA ALA A 128 7.11 -4.16 14.58
C ALA A 128 6.49 -3.67 15.89
N THR A 129 6.18 -2.37 16.01
CA THR A 129 5.56 -1.76 17.19
C THR A 129 4.02 -1.71 17.09
N ILE A 130 3.46 -2.09 15.93
CA ILE A 130 2.01 -2.12 15.62
C ILE A 130 1.57 -3.57 15.39
#